data_AF-A0A521RZ17-F1
#
_entry.id   AF-A0A521RZ17-F1
#
_cell.length_a   1.000
_cell.length_b   1.000
_cell.length_c   1.000
_cell.angle_alpha   90.00
_cell.angle_beta   90.00
_cell.angle_gamma   90.00
#
_symmetry.space_group_name_H-M   'P 1'
#
loop_
_entity.id
_entity.type
_entity.pdbx_description
1 polymer ?
#
loop_
_entity_poly.entity_id
_entity_poly.type
_entity_poly.pdbx_seq_one_letter_code
_entity_poly.pdbx_strand_id
1 'polypeptide(L)'
;MSEPEILGPRPGTLEARTSLALKIMAAVHGFAVILAMIPSPDPTSWLQAVTFGTVTGFVVVVFVVEAVALDRRRPWAYAAARPLLVVVGLVGVGSLLVASAEGRIRVPFDLGLAAWAWLGVADIRQSPRRDRRSVATVVVAAVLLAVPLTGSSVFGWGGLLDVQQDDLRATLEVDCGAPGVGTPPSIGVAYDWAWQRGSPFPSGSDVVVIGWAGDDGLGRPLYLLGDDPPSGAGIMSGRQVDPSATMARAVEAESEVSWHWGIELAEQAFAPGAIRAELVRTRADQPQPEPLTITATYIHLGIWRQDTAAVTCSW
;
A
#
# COMPACT_ATOMS: atom_id res chain seq x y z
N MET A 1 -43.23 -34.65 -20.50
CA MET A 1 -43.22 -33.48 -19.61
C MET A 1 -42.17 -32.54 -20.14
N SER A 2 -42.59 -31.50 -20.87
CA SER A 2 -41.69 -30.42 -21.28
C SER A 2 -41.33 -29.61 -20.03
N GLU A 3 -40.03 -29.40 -19.79
CA GLU A 3 -39.59 -28.37 -18.85
C GLU A 3 -40.32 -27.07 -19.20
N PRO A 4 -40.96 -26.38 -18.24
CA PRO A 4 -41.45 -25.05 -18.51
C PRO A 4 -40.24 -24.19 -18.88
N GLU A 5 -40.22 -23.73 -20.13
CA GLU A 5 -39.25 -22.77 -20.63
C GLU A 5 -39.17 -21.64 -19.59
N ILE A 6 -38.02 -21.52 -18.92
CA ILE A 6 -37.79 -20.50 -17.90
C ILE A 6 -37.70 -19.16 -18.63
N LEU A 7 -38.86 -18.61 -18.97
CA LEU A 7 -38.97 -17.31 -19.59
C LEU A 7 -38.52 -16.29 -18.54
N GLY A 8 -37.39 -15.64 -18.80
CA GLY A 8 -36.82 -14.60 -17.94
C GLY A 8 -37.74 -13.39 -17.75
N PRO A 9 -37.35 -12.38 -16.95
CA PRO A 9 -38.10 -11.14 -16.81
C PRO A 9 -38.38 -10.51 -18.17
N ARG A 10 -39.51 -9.81 -18.31
CA ARG A 10 -39.86 -9.18 -19.60
C ARG A 10 -38.78 -8.18 -19.99
N PRO A 11 -38.34 -8.15 -21.27
CA PRO A 11 -37.34 -7.19 -21.73
C PRO A 11 -37.74 -5.75 -21.37
N GLY A 12 -36.78 -4.98 -20.88
CA GLY A 12 -36.98 -3.56 -20.52
C GLY A 12 -37.55 -3.30 -19.12
N THR A 13 -37.96 -4.33 -18.37
CA THR A 13 -38.35 -4.20 -16.95
C THR A 13 -37.15 -3.85 -16.05
N LEU A 14 -37.43 -3.33 -14.85
CA LEU A 14 -36.41 -3.05 -13.83
C LEU A 14 -35.56 -4.29 -13.57
N GLU A 15 -36.17 -5.46 -13.42
CA GLU A 15 -35.49 -6.70 -13.09
C GLU A 15 -34.64 -7.22 -14.25
N ALA A 16 -35.12 -7.11 -15.49
CA ALA A 16 -34.33 -7.44 -16.68
C ALA A 16 -33.11 -6.52 -16.83
N ARG A 17 -33.29 -5.21 -16.61
CA ARG A 17 -32.18 -4.24 -16.65
C ARG A 17 -31.20 -4.44 -15.50
N THR A 18 -31.70 -4.73 -14.30
CA THR A 18 -30.88 -5.03 -13.12
C THR A 18 -30.03 -6.28 -13.36
N SER A 19 -30.63 -7.36 -13.88
CA SER A 19 -29.88 -8.57 -14.27
C SER A 19 -28.77 -8.24 -15.27
N LEU A 20 -29.06 -7.46 -16.32
CA LEU A 20 -28.05 -7.07 -17.30
C LEU A 20 -26.96 -6.19 -16.70
N ALA A 21 -27.32 -5.18 -15.90
CA ALA A 21 -26.37 -4.30 -15.24
C ALA A 21 -25.42 -5.10 -14.33
N LEU A 22 -25.95 -6.03 -13.52
CA LEU A 22 -25.15 -6.89 -12.65
C LEU A 22 -24.20 -7.79 -13.44
N LYS A 23 -24.63 -8.36 -14.58
CA LYS A 23 -23.75 -9.14 -15.46
C LYS A 23 -22.62 -8.29 -16.03
N ILE A 24 -22.91 -7.08 -16.49
CA ILE A 24 -21.90 -6.15 -17.01
C ILE A 24 -20.91 -5.79 -15.91
N MET A 25 -21.39 -5.41 -14.72
CA MET A 25 -20.52 -5.09 -13.57
C MET A 25 -19.69 -6.31 -13.15
N ALA A 26 -20.27 -7.51 -13.13
CA ALA A 26 -19.53 -8.74 -12.84
C ALA A 26 -18.41 -8.99 -13.87
N ALA A 27 -18.65 -8.72 -15.16
CA ALA A 27 -17.62 -8.82 -16.18
C ALA A 27 -16.50 -7.77 -15.98
N VAL A 28 -16.86 -6.52 -15.66
CA VAL A 28 -15.90 -5.44 -15.37
C VAL A 28 -15.06 -5.76 -14.14
N HIS A 29 -15.67 -6.17 -13.04
CA HIS A 29 -14.95 -6.58 -11.82
C HIS A 29 -14.09 -7.82 -12.05
N GLY A 30 -14.60 -8.82 -12.80
CA GLY A 30 -13.82 -10.00 -13.17
C GLY A 30 -12.59 -9.64 -13.99
N PHE A 31 -12.73 -8.72 -14.95
CA PHE A 31 -11.61 -8.20 -15.71
C PHE A 31 -10.62 -7.42 -14.84
N ALA A 32 -11.10 -6.63 -13.87
CA ALA A 32 -10.26 -5.93 -12.91
C ALA A 32 -9.43 -6.90 -12.04
N VAL A 33 -9.99 -8.05 -11.64
CA VAL A 33 -9.24 -9.10 -10.93
C VAL A 33 -8.13 -9.67 -11.80
N ILE A 34 -8.39 -9.90 -13.10
CA ILE A 34 -7.38 -10.38 -14.04
C ILE A 34 -6.26 -9.33 -14.20
N LEU A 35 -6.63 -8.06 -14.37
CA LEU A 35 -5.65 -6.97 -14.45
C LEU A 35 -4.83 -6.84 -13.17
N ALA A 36 -5.43 -7.06 -11.99
CA ALA A 36 -4.72 -7.02 -10.72
C ALA A 36 -3.68 -8.15 -10.54
N MET A 37 -3.73 -9.20 -11.37
CA MET A 37 -2.68 -10.23 -11.42
C MET A 37 -1.45 -9.77 -12.22
N ILE A 38 -1.55 -8.66 -12.97
CA ILE A 38 -0.44 -8.04 -13.67
C ILE A 38 0.26 -7.10 -12.68
N PRO A 39 1.58 -7.25 -12.46
CA PRO A 39 2.33 -6.37 -11.57
C PRO A 39 2.10 -4.89 -11.94
N SER A 40 1.61 -4.13 -10.97
CA SER A 40 1.44 -2.68 -11.11
C SER A 40 2.82 -2.00 -11.11
N PRO A 41 3.04 -0.96 -11.94
CA PRO A 41 4.23 -0.12 -11.82
C PRO A 41 4.22 0.66 -10.50
N ASP A 42 3.04 0.95 -9.97
CA ASP A 42 2.88 1.55 -8.65
C ASP A 42 2.98 0.45 -7.58
N PRO A 43 3.89 0.60 -6.62
CA PRO A 43 4.13 -0.37 -5.57
C PRO A 43 2.89 -0.43 -4.65
N THR A 44 2.39 -1.65 -4.37
CA THR A 44 1.19 -1.87 -3.54
C THR A 44 1.45 -2.93 -2.48
N SER A 45 0.81 -2.80 -1.31
CA SER A 45 0.94 -3.80 -0.26
C SER A 45 0.34 -5.14 -0.71
N TRP A 46 1.02 -6.25 -0.40
CA TRP A 46 0.51 -7.57 -0.72
C TRP A 46 -0.85 -7.83 -0.08
N LEU A 47 -1.02 -7.40 1.18
CA LEU A 47 -2.28 -7.51 1.91
C LEU A 47 -3.42 -6.76 1.21
N GLN A 48 -3.17 -5.54 0.73
CA GLN A 48 -4.15 -4.76 -0.02
C GLN A 48 -4.48 -5.43 -1.35
N ALA A 49 -3.48 -5.92 -2.09
CA ALA A 49 -3.67 -6.60 -3.37
C ALA A 49 -4.53 -7.88 -3.21
N VAL A 50 -4.18 -8.75 -2.24
CA VAL A 50 -4.92 -9.98 -1.94
C VAL A 50 -6.33 -9.66 -1.47
N THR A 51 -6.50 -8.69 -0.57
CA THR A 51 -7.82 -8.29 -0.06
C THR A 51 -8.68 -7.73 -1.18
N PHE A 52 -8.14 -6.85 -2.01
CA PHE A 52 -8.83 -6.30 -3.17
C PHE A 52 -9.26 -7.41 -4.13
N GLY A 53 -8.37 -8.33 -4.50
CA GLY A 53 -8.70 -9.43 -5.41
C GLY A 53 -9.77 -10.35 -4.83
N THR A 54 -9.66 -10.70 -3.55
CA THR A 54 -10.61 -11.57 -2.84
C THR A 54 -12.00 -10.94 -2.76
N VAL A 55 -12.09 -9.69 -2.29
CA VAL A 55 -13.35 -8.94 -2.18
C VAL A 55 -13.98 -8.76 -3.56
N THR A 56 -13.19 -8.34 -4.56
CA THR A 56 -13.71 -8.14 -5.92
C THR A 56 -14.23 -9.46 -6.50
N GLY A 57 -13.54 -10.58 -6.26
CA GLY A 57 -14.01 -11.92 -6.63
C GLY A 57 -15.36 -12.27 -5.99
N PHE A 58 -15.54 -11.98 -4.70
CA PHE A 58 -16.83 -12.19 -4.04
C PHE A 58 -17.94 -11.28 -4.60
N VAL A 59 -17.64 -10.02 -4.94
CA VAL A 59 -18.59 -9.12 -5.61
C VAL A 59 -19.07 -9.72 -6.93
N VAL A 60 -18.14 -10.24 -7.76
CA VAL A 60 -18.48 -10.94 -9.02
C VAL A 60 -19.45 -12.10 -8.76
N VAL A 61 -19.16 -12.95 -7.78
CA VAL A 61 -20.03 -14.09 -7.43
C VAL A 61 -21.41 -13.61 -7.01
N VAL A 62 -21.50 -12.60 -6.13
CA VAL A 62 -22.78 -12.04 -5.68
C VAL A 62 -23.58 -11.48 -6.85
N PHE A 63 -22.96 -10.71 -7.74
CA PHE A 63 -23.62 -10.14 -8.92
C PHE A 63 -24.10 -11.21 -9.90
N VAL A 64 -23.31 -12.24 -10.17
CA VAL A 64 -23.72 -13.35 -11.04
C VAL A 64 -24.87 -14.14 -10.41
N VAL A 65 -24.79 -14.48 -9.12
CA VAL A 65 -25.84 -15.21 -8.41
C VAL A 65 -27.15 -14.43 -8.41
N GLU A 66 -27.10 -13.13 -8.13
CA GLU A 66 -28.27 -12.25 -8.15
C GLU A 66 -28.86 -12.14 -9.56
N ALA A 67 -28.03 -11.93 -10.59
CA ALA A 67 -28.48 -11.82 -11.97
C ALA A 67 -29.16 -13.13 -12.45
N VAL A 68 -28.56 -14.28 -12.16
CA VAL A 68 -29.15 -15.59 -12.47
C VAL A 68 -30.44 -15.82 -11.67
N ALA A 69 -30.52 -15.36 -10.42
CA ALA A 69 -31.73 -15.47 -9.62
C ALA A 69 -32.86 -14.57 -10.14
N LEU A 70 -32.55 -13.36 -10.63
CA LEU A 70 -33.47 -12.48 -11.34
C LEU A 70 -33.96 -13.12 -12.65
N ASP A 71 -33.06 -13.70 -13.45
CA ASP A 71 -33.41 -14.41 -14.68
C ASP A 71 -34.36 -15.59 -14.40
N ARG A 72 -34.14 -16.30 -13.28
CA ARG A 72 -34.98 -17.41 -12.81
C ARG A 72 -36.21 -16.96 -12.00
N ARG A 73 -36.51 -15.66 -11.96
CA ARG A 73 -37.66 -15.08 -11.25
C ARG A 73 -37.78 -15.50 -9.78
N ARG A 74 -36.65 -15.55 -9.07
CA ARG A 74 -36.64 -15.87 -7.65
C ARG A 74 -37.19 -14.68 -6.84
N PRO A 75 -38.15 -14.91 -5.92
CA PRO A 75 -38.86 -13.82 -5.23
C PRO A 75 -37.95 -12.98 -4.33
N TRP A 76 -36.91 -13.60 -3.75
CA TRP A 76 -35.94 -12.90 -2.91
C TRP A 76 -35.04 -11.96 -3.71
N ALA A 77 -34.71 -12.30 -4.97
CA ALA A 77 -33.88 -11.47 -5.84
C ALA A 77 -34.67 -10.24 -6.34
N TYR A 78 -35.95 -10.44 -6.67
CA TYR A 78 -36.88 -9.34 -6.97
C TYR A 78 -37.01 -8.36 -5.79
N ALA A 79 -37.03 -8.88 -4.55
CA ALA A 79 -37.04 -8.06 -3.34
C ALA A 79 -35.72 -7.28 -3.11
N ALA A 80 -34.59 -7.84 -3.54
CA ALA A 80 -33.26 -7.28 -3.36
C ALA A 80 -32.86 -6.29 -4.47
N ALA A 81 -33.43 -6.39 -5.67
CA ALA A 81 -33.06 -5.59 -6.84
C ALA A 81 -32.96 -4.08 -6.55
N ARG A 82 -34.01 -3.46 -6.02
CA ARG A 82 -34.00 -2.03 -5.69
C ARG A 82 -32.98 -1.66 -4.60
N PRO A 83 -33.00 -2.27 -3.40
CA PRO A 83 -31.97 -2.00 -2.40
C PRO A 83 -30.54 -2.17 -2.93
N LEU A 84 -30.30 -3.18 -3.77
CA LEU A 84 -29.00 -3.42 -4.35
C LEU A 84 -28.58 -2.30 -5.31
N LEU A 85 -29.49 -1.84 -6.18
CA LEU A 85 -29.22 -0.68 -7.05
C LEU A 85 -28.93 0.59 -6.24
N VAL A 86 -29.60 0.78 -5.09
CA VAL A 86 -29.30 1.90 -4.17
C VAL A 86 -27.89 1.76 -3.60
N VAL A 87 -27.51 0.57 -3.14
CA VAL A 87 -26.15 0.31 -2.63
C VAL A 87 -25.10 0.58 -3.70
N VAL A 88 -25.27 0.04 -4.91
CA VAL A 88 -24.35 0.28 -6.04
C VAL A 88 -24.28 1.77 -6.37
N GLY A 89 -25.42 2.46 -6.42
CA GLY A 89 -25.48 3.90 -6.67
C GLY A 89 -24.75 4.71 -5.61
N LEU A 90 -24.96 4.43 -4.32
CA LEU A 90 -24.29 5.13 -3.22
C LEU A 90 -22.77 4.91 -3.24
N VAL A 91 -22.32 3.69 -3.52
CA VAL A 91 -20.89 3.38 -3.67
C VAL A 91 -20.31 4.09 -4.89
N GLY A 92 -21.04 4.12 -6.01
CA GLY A 92 -20.66 4.86 -7.20
C GLY A 92 -20.50 6.36 -6.93
N VAL A 93 -21.41 6.97 -6.17
CA VAL A 93 -21.30 8.37 -5.73
C VAL A 93 -20.09 8.55 -4.80
N GLY A 94 -19.90 7.67 -3.81
CA GLY A 94 -18.78 7.75 -2.89
C GLY A 94 -17.43 7.69 -3.61
N SER A 95 -17.27 6.74 -4.54
CA SER A 95 -16.03 6.63 -5.34
C SER A 95 -15.77 7.85 -6.23
N LEU A 96 -16.82 8.47 -6.77
CA LEU A 96 -16.71 9.70 -7.55
C LEU A 96 -16.26 10.89 -6.68
N LEU A 97 -16.80 11.01 -5.47
CA LEU A 97 -16.41 12.05 -4.52
C LEU A 97 -14.94 11.92 -4.10
N VAL A 98 -14.49 10.70 -3.79
CA VAL A 98 -13.08 10.41 -3.45
C VAL A 98 -12.17 10.75 -4.62
N ALA A 99 -12.48 10.28 -5.84
CA ALA A 99 -11.67 10.56 -7.02
C ALA A 99 -11.59 12.08 -7.31
N SER A 100 -12.70 12.79 -7.14
CA SER A 100 -12.75 14.25 -7.32
C SER A 100 -11.89 14.99 -6.30
N ALA A 101 -11.88 14.54 -5.04
CA ALA A 101 -11.02 15.10 -3.99
C ALA A 101 -9.52 14.87 -4.27
N GLU A 102 -9.17 13.76 -4.93
CA GLU A 102 -7.80 13.44 -5.38
C GLU A 102 -7.41 14.13 -6.70
N GLY A 103 -8.28 14.95 -7.29
CA GLY A 103 -8.04 15.60 -8.59
C GLY A 103 -8.06 14.64 -9.79
N ARG A 104 -8.62 13.43 -9.62
CA ARG A 104 -8.71 12.39 -10.66
C ARG A 104 -10.10 12.37 -11.27
N ILE A 105 -10.18 12.40 -12.61
CA ILE A 105 -11.45 12.23 -13.32
C ILE A 105 -11.72 10.73 -13.50
N ARG A 106 -12.70 10.19 -12.77
CA ARG A 106 -13.15 8.80 -12.90
C ARG A 106 -14.53 8.76 -13.55
N VAL A 107 -14.71 7.89 -14.54
CA VAL A 107 -16.03 7.64 -15.15
C VAL A 107 -16.84 6.76 -14.19
N PRO A 108 -17.97 7.24 -13.62
CA PRO A 108 -18.74 6.51 -12.63
C PRO A 108 -19.66 5.49 -13.31
N PHE A 109 -19.06 4.48 -13.92
CA PHE A 109 -19.75 3.49 -14.74
C PHE A 109 -20.84 2.73 -13.95
N ASP A 110 -20.55 2.37 -12.71
CA ASP A 110 -21.48 1.67 -11.81
C ASP A 110 -22.72 2.51 -11.49
N LEU A 111 -22.52 3.81 -11.25
CA LEU A 111 -23.60 4.77 -11.02
C LEU A 111 -24.50 4.89 -12.25
N GLY A 112 -23.88 4.98 -13.45
CA GLY A 112 -24.60 5.05 -14.71
C GLY A 112 -25.46 3.81 -14.96
N LEU A 113 -24.91 2.61 -14.74
CA LEU A 113 -25.63 1.35 -14.87
C LEU A 113 -26.76 1.22 -13.84
N ALA A 114 -26.50 1.60 -12.59
CA ALA A 114 -27.50 1.55 -11.53
C ALA A 114 -28.68 2.49 -11.83
N ALA A 115 -28.40 3.73 -12.26
CA ALA A 115 -29.42 4.70 -12.68
C ALA A 115 -30.21 4.20 -13.90
N TRP A 116 -29.52 3.67 -14.92
CA TRP A 116 -30.18 3.11 -16.11
C TRP A 116 -31.12 1.94 -15.78
N ALA A 117 -30.70 1.04 -14.88
CA ALA A 117 -31.52 -0.07 -14.42
C ALA A 117 -32.73 0.41 -13.59
N TRP A 118 -32.52 1.42 -12.75
CA TRP A 118 -33.57 2.01 -11.92
C TRP A 118 -34.72 2.64 -12.73
N LEU A 119 -34.42 3.17 -13.91
CA LEU A 119 -35.41 3.75 -14.83
C LEU A 119 -36.34 2.69 -15.49
N GLY A 120 -36.13 1.40 -15.23
CA GLY A 120 -37.04 0.35 -15.69
C GLY A 120 -38.37 0.33 -14.92
N VAL A 121 -39.45 -0.06 -15.60
CA VAL A 121 -40.74 -0.31 -14.93
C VAL A 121 -40.70 -1.69 -14.29
N ALA A 122 -41.15 -1.79 -13.03
CA ALA A 122 -41.17 -3.06 -12.31
C ALA A 122 -42.10 -4.08 -13.00
N ASP A 123 -41.70 -5.34 -13.05
CA ASP A 123 -42.55 -6.40 -13.60
C ASP A 123 -43.80 -6.61 -12.72
N ILE A 124 -44.97 -6.69 -13.36
CA ILE A 124 -46.29 -6.65 -12.70
C ILE A 124 -46.58 -7.95 -11.91
N ARG A 125 -45.79 -9.01 -12.12
CA ARG A 125 -46.19 -10.38 -11.75
C ARG A 125 -45.77 -10.91 -10.38
N GLN A 126 -45.02 -10.20 -9.54
CA GLN A 126 -44.67 -10.71 -8.21
C GLN A 126 -44.68 -9.63 -7.15
N SER A 127 -45.43 -9.86 -6.06
CA SER A 127 -45.27 -9.12 -4.81
C SER A 127 -44.04 -9.70 -4.08
N PRO A 128 -42.92 -8.97 -3.97
CA PRO A 128 -41.75 -9.48 -3.28
C PRO A 128 -42.03 -9.56 -1.78
N ARG A 129 -42.04 -10.77 -1.21
CA ARG A 129 -41.89 -10.91 0.24
C ARG A 129 -40.40 -10.78 0.54
N ARG A 130 -40.02 -9.73 1.29
CA ARG A 130 -38.69 -9.64 1.90
C ARG A 130 -38.47 -10.90 2.73
N ASP A 131 -37.39 -11.59 2.43
CA ASP A 131 -36.93 -12.77 3.15
C ASP A 131 -35.49 -12.53 3.64
N ARG A 132 -35.04 -13.32 4.60
CA ARG A 132 -33.67 -13.32 5.14
C ARG A 132 -32.63 -13.38 4.03
N ARG A 133 -32.89 -14.13 2.94
CA ARG A 133 -32.00 -14.20 1.77
C ARG A 133 -31.84 -12.84 1.07
N SER A 134 -32.93 -12.10 0.85
CA SER A 134 -32.85 -10.77 0.22
C SER A 134 -32.05 -9.78 1.07
N VAL A 135 -32.26 -9.79 2.39
CA VAL A 135 -31.53 -8.92 3.31
C VAL A 135 -30.05 -9.30 3.34
N ALA A 136 -29.76 -10.61 3.44
CA ALA A 136 -28.39 -11.11 3.45
C ALA A 136 -27.63 -10.71 2.18
N THR A 137 -28.20 -10.88 0.98
CA THR A 137 -27.54 -10.50 -0.27
C THR A 137 -27.23 -9.00 -0.32
N VAL A 138 -28.19 -8.15 0.06
CA VAL A 138 -27.99 -6.69 0.07
C VAL A 138 -26.92 -6.27 1.07
N VAL A 139 -26.93 -6.85 2.28
CA VAL A 139 -25.92 -6.58 3.31
C VAL A 139 -24.54 -7.05 2.87
N VAL A 140 -24.42 -8.26 2.32
CA VAL A 140 -23.15 -8.80 1.82
C VAL A 140 -22.61 -7.93 0.69
N ALA A 141 -23.45 -7.55 -0.28
CA ALA A 141 -23.04 -6.64 -1.35
C ALA A 141 -22.59 -5.28 -0.80
N ALA A 142 -23.32 -4.71 0.15
CA ALA A 142 -22.96 -3.43 0.76
C ALA A 142 -21.61 -3.49 1.49
N VAL A 143 -21.37 -4.54 2.28
CA VAL A 143 -20.09 -4.75 2.98
C VAL A 143 -18.96 -4.89 1.97
N LEU A 144 -19.10 -5.79 0.98
CA LEU A 144 -18.06 -6.04 -0.02
C LEU A 144 -17.75 -4.80 -0.86
N LEU A 145 -18.75 -4.02 -1.26
CA LEU A 145 -18.56 -2.80 -2.04
C LEU A 145 -18.01 -1.62 -1.22
N ALA A 146 -18.15 -1.65 0.11
CA ALA A 146 -17.56 -0.65 0.99
C ALA A 146 -16.06 -0.89 1.22
N VAL A 147 -15.58 -2.14 1.18
CA VAL A 147 -14.16 -2.44 1.44
C VAL A 147 -13.21 -1.69 0.51
N PRO A 148 -13.43 -1.57 -0.82
CA PRO A 148 -12.54 -0.79 -1.68
C PRO A 148 -12.46 0.71 -1.31
N LEU A 149 -13.48 1.26 -0.64
CA LEU A 149 -13.50 2.67 -0.22
C LEU A 149 -12.66 2.92 1.03
N THR A 150 -12.57 1.93 1.93
CA THR A 150 -11.81 2.03 3.18
C THR A 150 -10.53 1.18 3.18
N GLY A 151 -10.33 0.38 2.13
CA GLY A 151 -9.36 -0.71 2.13
C GLY A 151 -7.92 -0.23 2.21
N SER A 152 -7.57 0.89 1.56
CA SER A 152 -6.22 1.46 1.67
C SER A 152 -5.88 1.88 3.11
N SER A 153 -6.83 2.46 3.85
CA SER A 153 -6.62 2.88 5.24
C SER A 153 -6.44 1.72 6.22
N VAL A 154 -6.92 0.52 5.88
CA VAL A 154 -6.86 -0.66 6.76
C VAL A 154 -5.77 -1.63 6.32
N PHE A 155 -5.70 -1.94 5.03
CA PHE A 155 -4.87 -2.99 4.43
C PHE A 155 -3.68 -2.46 3.62
N GLY A 156 -3.70 -1.16 3.28
CA GLY A 156 -2.59 -0.51 2.58
C GLY A 156 -1.41 -0.28 3.50
N TRP A 157 -0.30 0.14 2.91
CA TRP A 157 0.90 0.47 3.67
C TRP A 157 0.69 1.65 4.61
N GLY A 158 1.19 1.54 5.84
CA GLY A 158 0.89 2.50 6.91
C GLY A 158 -0.56 2.49 7.40
N GLY A 159 -1.37 1.53 6.95
CA GLY A 159 -2.74 1.34 7.38
C GLY A 159 -2.87 0.75 8.79
N LEU A 160 -4.11 0.51 9.24
CA LEU A 160 -4.37 -0.01 10.58
C LEU A 160 -3.70 -1.38 10.86
N LEU A 161 -3.55 -2.21 9.82
CA LEU A 161 -2.96 -3.55 9.93
C LEU A 161 -1.49 -3.61 9.51
N ASP A 162 -0.87 -2.46 9.25
CA ASP A 162 0.54 -2.36 8.92
C ASP A 162 1.30 -1.54 9.98
N VAL A 163 2.62 -1.46 9.83
CA VAL A 163 3.45 -0.66 10.73
C VAL A 163 3.29 0.84 10.47
N GLN A 164 3.37 1.64 11.52
CA GLN A 164 3.32 3.11 11.46
C GLN A 164 4.66 3.70 11.86
N GLN A 165 4.87 4.97 11.52
CA GLN A 165 6.12 5.69 11.82
C GLN A 165 6.47 5.64 13.32
N ASP A 166 5.49 5.82 14.20
CA ASP A 166 5.70 5.79 15.67
C ASP A 166 6.06 4.40 16.22
N ASP A 167 5.88 3.34 15.42
CA ASP A 167 6.28 1.98 15.81
C ASP A 167 7.78 1.76 15.66
N LEU A 168 8.46 2.57 14.83
CA LEU A 168 9.88 2.47 14.60
C LEU A 168 10.66 3.18 15.71
N ARG A 169 11.59 2.45 16.30
CA ARG A 169 12.63 3.00 17.17
C ARG A 169 13.96 2.79 16.51
N ALA A 170 14.62 3.88 16.16
CA ALA A 170 15.95 3.87 15.58
C ALA A 170 16.92 4.68 16.45
N THR A 171 18.14 4.19 16.56
CA THR A 171 19.23 4.84 17.31
C THR A 171 20.49 4.84 16.48
N LEU A 172 21.14 6.00 16.44
CA LEU A 172 22.44 6.21 15.82
C LEU A 172 23.46 6.41 16.95
N GLU A 173 24.48 5.56 16.97
CA GLU A 173 25.64 5.67 17.83
C GLU A 173 26.89 5.82 16.95
N VAL A 174 27.75 6.76 17.32
CA VAL A 174 29.00 7.04 16.60
C VAL A 174 30.14 7.04 17.61
N ASP A 175 31.15 6.22 17.36
CA ASP A 175 32.40 6.25 18.12
C ASP A 175 33.33 7.31 17.50
N CYS A 176 33.24 8.53 18.02
CA CYS A 176 34.14 9.59 17.65
C CYS A 176 35.57 9.35 18.16
N GLY A 177 35.85 8.37 19.02
CA GLY A 177 37.16 8.24 19.68
C GLY A 177 37.34 9.21 20.85
N ALA A 178 38.54 9.18 21.46
CA ALA A 178 38.80 9.88 22.72
C ALA A 178 39.00 11.40 22.53
N PRO A 179 38.41 12.25 23.42
CA PRO A 179 38.60 13.70 23.36
C PRO A 179 40.08 14.11 23.46
N GLY A 180 40.53 15.04 22.62
CA GLY A 180 41.88 15.61 22.67
C GLY A 180 42.99 14.71 22.13
N VAL A 181 42.66 13.54 21.54
CA VAL A 181 43.63 12.64 20.88
C VAL A 181 43.81 12.97 19.39
N GLY A 182 43.08 13.98 18.89
CA GLY A 182 43.05 14.39 17.49
C GLY A 182 42.13 13.51 16.65
N THR A 183 41.98 13.85 15.36
CA THR A 183 41.08 13.16 14.43
C THR A 183 41.48 11.69 14.25
N PRO A 184 40.60 10.72 14.57
CA PRO A 184 40.92 9.30 14.51
C PRO A 184 41.14 8.79 13.07
N PRO A 185 41.83 7.66 12.88
CA PRO A 185 42.01 7.06 11.55
C PRO A 185 40.72 6.43 11.01
N SER A 186 39.80 6.04 11.89
CA SER A 186 38.49 5.53 11.53
C SER A 186 37.44 5.84 12.61
N ILE A 187 36.18 5.81 12.21
CA ILE A 187 35.01 6.09 13.05
C ILE A 187 34.04 4.92 12.91
N GLY A 188 33.66 4.34 14.04
CA GLY A 188 32.62 3.32 14.10
C GLY A 188 31.25 3.96 14.04
N VAL A 189 30.40 3.52 13.12
CA VAL A 189 29.00 3.94 13.01
C VAL A 189 28.10 2.73 13.26
N ALA A 190 27.23 2.89 14.24
CA ALA A 190 26.27 1.89 14.66
C ALA A 190 24.86 2.45 14.52
N TYR A 191 24.08 1.90 13.60
CA TYR A 191 22.68 2.24 13.43
C TYR A 191 21.82 1.03 13.75
N ASP A 192 21.01 1.12 14.81
CA ASP A 192 20.10 0.06 15.23
C ASP A 192 18.66 0.50 15.03
N TRP A 193 17.80 -0.44 14.65
CA TRP A 193 16.37 -0.22 14.59
C TRP A 193 15.59 -1.41 15.12
N ALA A 194 14.41 -1.12 15.66
CA ALA A 194 13.45 -2.11 16.08
C ALA A 194 12.02 -1.60 15.88
N TRP A 195 11.13 -2.52 15.52
CA TRP A 195 9.72 -2.25 15.36
C TRP A 195 8.94 -2.70 16.60
N GLN A 196 7.99 -1.88 17.04
CA GLN A 196 7.10 -2.21 18.16
C GLN A 196 5.95 -3.13 17.74
N ARG A 197 5.58 -3.11 16.45
CA ARG A 197 4.56 -3.93 15.83
C ARG A 197 5.10 -4.54 14.55
N GLY A 198 4.54 -5.66 14.14
CA GLY A 198 4.82 -6.27 12.83
C GLY A 198 3.62 -6.16 11.89
N SER A 199 3.85 -6.52 10.63
CA SER A 199 2.81 -6.68 9.62
C SER A 199 2.51 -8.17 9.40
N PRO A 200 1.25 -8.57 9.16
CA PRO A 200 0.90 -9.97 8.90
C PRO A 200 1.49 -10.50 7.59
N PHE A 201 1.77 -9.62 6.63
CA PHE A 201 2.37 -9.97 5.34
C PHE A 201 3.42 -8.92 4.97
N PRO A 202 4.62 -8.98 5.56
CA PRO A 202 5.69 -8.05 5.26
C PRO A 202 6.09 -8.17 3.78
N SER A 203 6.08 -7.06 3.06
CA SER A 203 6.38 -7.02 1.63
C SER A 203 6.94 -5.67 1.22
N GLY A 204 7.84 -5.66 0.25
CA GLY A 204 8.48 -4.45 -0.24
C GLY A 204 9.85 -4.22 0.41
N SER A 205 10.43 -3.06 0.10
CA SER A 205 11.80 -2.73 0.52
C SER A 205 11.86 -1.42 1.28
N ASP A 206 12.50 -1.47 2.45
CA ASP A 206 12.90 -0.30 3.21
C ASP A 206 14.33 0.07 2.85
N VAL A 207 14.73 1.30 3.18
CA VAL A 207 16.11 1.77 2.96
C VAL A 207 16.58 2.51 4.20
N VAL A 208 17.80 2.20 4.64
CA VAL A 208 18.51 3.05 5.59
C VAL A 208 19.56 3.83 4.81
N VAL A 209 19.59 5.14 4.99
CA VAL A 209 20.63 6.03 4.46
C VAL A 209 21.44 6.55 5.63
N ILE A 210 22.76 6.40 5.58
CA ILE A 210 23.69 7.06 6.51
C ILE A 210 24.45 8.11 5.73
N GLY A 211 24.31 9.36 6.15
CA GLY A 211 24.97 10.52 5.55
C GLY A 211 26.05 11.07 6.47
N TRP A 212 27.08 11.67 5.90
CA TRP A 212 28.05 12.43 6.66
C TRP A 212 28.54 13.65 5.90
N ALA A 213 28.86 14.69 6.66
CA ALA A 213 29.39 15.96 6.18
C ALA A 213 30.60 16.35 7.02
N GLY A 214 31.65 16.82 6.36
CA GLY A 214 32.92 17.16 6.98
C GLY A 214 34.07 16.99 5.99
N ASP A 215 34.81 18.07 5.78
CA ASP A 215 35.87 18.13 4.78
C ASP A 215 37.29 18.22 5.38
N ASP A 216 38.27 18.04 4.51
CA ASP A 216 39.70 18.16 4.81
C ASP A 216 40.22 19.62 4.74
N GLY A 217 39.32 20.62 4.74
CA GLY A 217 39.62 22.03 4.51
C GLY A 217 39.89 22.41 3.05
N LEU A 218 39.87 21.44 2.13
CA LEU A 218 40.01 21.63 0.69
C LEU A 218 38.73 21.24 -0.07
N GLY A 219 37.61 21.11 0.64
CA GLY A 219 36.31 20.69 0.09
C GLY A 219 36.25 19.22 -0.33
N ARG A 220 37.13 18.35 0.21
CA ARG A 220 37.11 16.90 -0.05
C ARG A 220 36.62 16.17 1.19
N PRO A 221 35.88 15.06 1.05
CA PRO A 221 35.36 14.33 2.19
C PRO A 221 36.49 13.79 3.06
N LEU A 222 36.38 14.05 4.37
CA LEU A 222 37.38 13.63 5.34
C LEU A 222 37.40 12.10 5.55
N TYR A 223 36.22 11.48 5.47
CA TYR A 223 36.05 10.04 5.60
C TYR A 223 35.29 9.46 4.40
N LEU A 224 35.62 8.22 4.06
CA LEU A 224 34.87 7.39 3.11
C LEU A 224 34.39 6.12 3.82
N LEU A 225 33.38 5.47 3.25
CA LEU A 225 32.99 4.15 3.72
C LEU A 225 34.16 3.17 3.55
N GLY A 226 34.44 2.40 4.59
CA GLY A 226 35.36 1.28 4.55
C GLY A 226 34.82 0.12 3.70
N ASP A 227 35.47 -1.04 3.82
CA ASP A 227 35.10 -2.24 3.06
C ASP A 227 33.69 -2.74 3.41
N ASP A 228 33.07 -3.43 2.43
CA ASP A 228 31.67 -3.90 2.44
C ASP A 228 31.16 -4.30 3.84
N PRO A 229 30.28 -3.48 4.45
CA PRO A 229 29.82 -3.74 5.80
C PRO A 229 29.01 -5.03 5.83
N PRO A 230 29.23 -5.91 6.83
CA PRO A 230 28.50 -7.16 6.95
C PRO A 230 26.99 -6.87 7.06
N SER A 231 26.20 -7.56 6.24
CA SER A 231 24.76 -7.38 6.21
C SER A 231 24.03 -8.59 6.78
N GLY A 232 23.03 -8.33 7.62
CA GLY A 232 22.15 -9.35 8.19
C GLY A 232 21.13 -9.89 7.17
N ALA A 233 20.29 -10.82 7.60
CA ALA A 233 19.21 -11.37 6.76
C ALA A 233 18.31 -10.26 6.20
N GLY A 234 18.08 -10.27 4.88
CA GLY A 234 17.30 -9.25 4.19
C GLY A 234 17.97 -7.88 4.05
N ILE A 235 19.17 -7.65 4.60
CA ILE A 235 19.88 -6.37 4.50
C ILE A 235 20.91 -6.46 3.38
N MET A 236 20.95 -5.47 2.48
CA MET A 236 21.82 -5.45 1.31
C MET A 236 22.47 -4.08 1.13
N SER A 237 23.79 -4.04 1.24
CA SER A 237 24.59 -2.83 1.00
C SER A 237 24.45 -2.34 -0.45
N GLY A 238 24.33 -1.03 -0.65
CA GLY A 238 24.32 -0.40 -1.97
C GLY A 238 23.07 -0.67 -2.82
N ARG A 239 22.07 -1.39 -2.29
CA ARG A 239 20.85 -1.69 -3.03
C ARG A 239 19.73 -0.69 -2.71
N GLN A 240 19.30 0.06 -3.73
CA GLN A 240 18.02 0.78 -3.71
C GLN A 240 17.01 0.00 -4.52
N VAL A 241 15.82 -0.22 -3.96
CA VAL A 241 14.72 -0.86 -4.68
C VAL A 241 13.47 0.00 -4.51
N ASP A 242 12.62 0.01 -5.52
CA ASP A 242 11.28 0.55 -5.38
C ASP A 242 10.53 -0.23 -4.29
N PRO A 243 9.68 0.43 -3.49
CA PRO A 243 9.23 1.84 -3.59
C PRO A 243 10.18 2.91 -3.02
N SER A 244 11.19 2.54 -2.23
CA SER A 244 11.94 3.50 -1.41
C SER A 244 13.00 4.31 -2.17
N ALA A 245 13.34 3.91 -3.40
CA ALA A 245 14.45 4.48 -4.17
C ALA A 245 14.36 6.00 -4.39
N THR A 246 13.17 6.54 -4.69
CA THR A 246 13.03 7.99 -4.95
C THR A 246 13.29 8.83 -3.69
N MET A 247 12.75 8.40 -2.54
CA MET A 247 12.97 9.08 -1.27
C MET A 247 14.41 8.91 -0.77
N ALA A 248 15.01 7.72 -0.99
CA ALA A 248 16.41 7.47 -0.66
C ALA A 248 17.34 8.45 -1.37
N ARG A 249 17.19 8.64 -2.69
CA ARG A 249 17.99 9.62 -3.45
C ARG A 249 17.80 11.05 -2.98
N ALA A 250 16.59 11.42 -2.54
CA ALA A 250 16.34 12.74 -1.99
C ALA A 250 17.09 12.93 -0.65
N VAL A 251 17.09 11.94 0.23
CA VAL A 251 17.83 11.95 1.50
C VAL A 251 19.34 11.95 1.26
N GLU A 252 19.83 11.17 0.31
CA GLU A 252 21.26 11.12 -0.05
C GLU A 252 21.78 12.50 -0.50
N ALA A 253 20.96 13.27 -1.21
CA ALA A 253 21.29 14.61 -1.65
C ALA A 253 21.32 15.66 -0.52
N GLU A 254 20.85 15.32 0.68
CA GLU A 254 20.93 16.20 1.87
C GLU A 254 22.30 16.13 2.55
N SER A 255 23.15 15.16 2.17
CA SER A 255 24.49 14.96 2.74
C SER A 255 25.58 15.13 1.68
N GLU A 256 26.79 15.48 2.10
CA GLU A 256 27.94 15.60 1.19
C GLU A 256 28.39 14.24 0.68
N VAL A 257 28.41 13.26 1.58
CA VAL A 257 28.64 11.85 1.28
C VAL A 257 27.57 11.04 1.97
N SER A 258 27.11 9.98 1.32
CA SER A 258 26.13 9.07 1.89
C SER A 258 26.33 7.65 1.37
N TRP A 259 25.81 6.71 2.14
CA TRP A 259 25.66 5.32 1.72
C TRP A 259 24.33 4.78 2.21
N HIS A 260 23.83 3.77 1.51
CA HIS A 260 22.53 3.20 1.79
C HIS A 260 22.53 1.68 1.82
N TRP A 261 21.54 1.13 2.53
CA TRP A 261 21.27 -0.29 2.64
C TRP A 261 19.80 -0.53 2.35
N GLY A 262 19.53 -1.42 1.40
CA GLY A 262 18.18 -1.92 1.16
C GLY A 262 17.82 -3.02 2.15
N ILE A 263 16.58 -3.02 2.62
CA ILE A 263 16.04 -3.99 3.57
C ILE A 263 14.83 -4.66 2.92
N GLU A 264 14.95 -5.93 2.56
CA GLU A 264 13.86 -6.73 2.03
C GLU A 264 12.95 -7.21 3.18
N LEU A 265 11.77 -6.61 3.31
CA LEU A 265 10.87 -6.87 4.44
C LEU A 265 10.36 -8.31 4.46
N ALA A 266 10.20 -8.95 3.29
CA ALA A 266 9.79 -10.35 3.22
C ALA A 266 10.79 -11.31 3.88
N GLU A 267 12.08 -10.96 3.86
CA GLU A 267 13.15 -11.74 4.50
C GLU A 267 13.40 -11.30 5.94
N GLN A 268 13.39 -9.99 6.19
CA GLN A 268 13.71 -9.39 7.47
C GLN A 268 12.54 -9.49 8.48
N ALA A 269 11.30 -9.56 7.98
CA ALA A 269 10.07 -9.79 8.72
C ALA A 269 9.85 -8.85 9.92
N PHE A 270 10.24 -7.58 9.80
CA PHE A 270 10.21 -6.56 10.84
C PHE A 270 11.00 -6.93 12.12
N ALA A 271 11.97 -7.86 12.02
CA ALA A 271 12.89 -8.13 13.12
C ALA A 271 13.71 -6.88 13.49
N PRO A 272 14.30 -6.79 14.69
CA PRO A 272 15.31 -5.78 14.95
C PRO A 272 16.49 -5.95 13.98
N GLY A 273 17.03 -4.84 13.52
CA GLY A 273 18.18 -4.84 12.62
C GLY A 273 19.25 -3.86 13.08
N ALA A 274 20.45 -4.06 12.54
CA ALA A 274 21.60 -3.24 12.82
C ALA A 274 22.46 -3.10 11.58
N ILE A 275 22.96 -1.90 11.35
CA ILE A 275 24.05 -1.61 10.42
C ILE A 275 25.26 -1.21 11.27
N ARG A 276 26.39 -1.84 10.96
CA ARG A 276 27.69 -1.53 11.54
C ARG A 276 28.60 -1.19 10.38
N ALA A 277 29.05 0.06 10.33
CA ALA A 277 29.92 0.57 9.29
C ALA A 277 31.14 1.21 9.92
N GLU A 278 32.24 1.18 9.18
CA GLU A 278 33.46 1.91 9.53
C GLU A 278 33.65 3.00 8.49
N LEU A 279 33.80 4.24 8.95
CA LEU A 279 34.22 5.34 8.11
C LEU A 279 35.73 5.48 8.25
N VAL A 280 36.45 5.33 7.15
CA VAL A 280 37.92 5.35 7.12
C VAL A 280 38.39 6.69 6.61
N ARG A 281 39.36 7.28 7.31
CA ARG A 281 39.89 8.59 6.98
C ARG A 281 40.62 8.54 5.63
N THR A 282 40.37 9.54 4.78
CA THR A 282 40.96 9.57 3.43
C THR A 282 42.46 9.82 3.46
N ARG A 283 42.96 10.59 4.45
CA ARG A 283 44.39 10.86 4.67
C ARG A 283 44.71 11.08 6.15
N ALA A 284 45.76 10.44 6.66
CA ALA A 284 46.14 10.48 8.08
C ALA A 284 46.62 11.85 8.58
N ASP A 285 47.16 12.70 7.70
CA ASP A 285 47.95 13.87 8.12
C ASP A 285 47.21 15.21 7.94
N GLN A 286 45.95 15.20 7.47
CA GLN A 286 45.23 16.43 7.14
C GLN A 286 44.53 17.05 8.36
N PRO A 287 44.74 18.34 8.66
CA PRO A 287 43.98 19.02 9.70
C PRO A 287 42.50 19.04 9.33
N GLN A 288 41.64 18.90 10.34
CA GLN A 288 40.20 19.01 10.18
C GLN A 288 39.75 20.40 10.66
N PRO A 289 39.31 21.28 9.76
CA PRO A 289 38.84 22.61 10.16
C PRO A 289 37.37 22.61 10.64
N GLU A 290 36.55 21.68 10.16
CA GLU A 290 35.12 21.62 10.45
C GLU A 290 34.72 20.31 11.16
N PRO A 291 33.75 20.33 12.08
CA PRO A 291 33.31 19.13 12.78
C PRO A 291 32.67 18.12 11.82
N LEU A 292 32.86 16.82 12.08
CA LEU A 292 32.20 15.77 11.30
C LEU A 292 30.78 15.58 11.83
N THR A 293 29.78 15.73 10.98
CA THR A 293 28.39 15.46 11.33
C THR A 293 27.92 14.21 10.60
N ILE A 294 27.36 13.25 11.34
CA ILE A 294 26.80 12.00 10.82
C ILE A 294 25.31 11.98 11.10
N THR A 295 24.55 11.61 10.07
CA THR A 295 23.10 11.47 10.09
C THR A 295 22.71 10.06 9.66
N ALA A 296 21.56 9.61 10.12
CA ALA A 296 20.97 8.37 9.64
C ALA A 296 19.46 8.52 9.53
N THR A 297 18.92 7.94 8.46
CA THR A 297 17.51 8.06 8.10
C THR A 297 17.00 6.68 7.73
N TYR A 298 15.91 6.28 8.38
CA TYR A 298 15.11 5.12 7.96
C TYR A 298 14.03 5.56 6.98
N ILE A 299 13.85 4.83 5.91
CA ILE A 299 12.82 5.05 4.90
C ILE A 299 11.97 3.80 4.82
N HIS A 300 10.69 3.93 5.15
CA HIS A 300 9.75 2.84 5.07
C HIS A 300 8.93 2.93 3.79
N LEU A 301 9.15 1.97 2.90
CA LEU A 301 8.42 1.79 1.64
C LEU A 301 8.24 3.06 0.79
N GLY A 302 9.13 4.05 0.91
CA GLY A 302 9.00 5.35 0.24
C GLY A 302 7.77 6.17 0.64
N ILE A 303 7.09 5.83 1.73
CA ILE A 303 5.86 6.50 2.21
C ILE A 303 6.21 7.57 3.23
N TRP A 304 7.10 7.23 4.16
CA TRP A 304 7.57 8.12 5.21
C TRP A 304 9.03 7.83 5.53
N ARG A 305 9.68 8.79 6.17
CA ARG A 305 11.04 8.66 6.69
C ARG A 305 11.12 9.07 8.16
N GLN A 306 12.09 8.51 8.88
CA GLN A 306 12.42 8.90 10.24
C GLN A 306 13.92 9.14 10.36
N ASP A 307 14.26 10.39 10.66
CA ASP A 307 15.63 10.83 10.88
C ASP A 307 15.99 10.62 12.36
N THR A 308 17.18 10.08 12.63
CA THR A 308 17.73 10.07 13.99
C THR A 308 18.38 11.41 14.32
N ALA A 309 18.59 11.68 15.61
CA ALA A 309 19.41 12.82 16.00
C ALA A 309 20.80 12.71 15.38
N ALA A 310 21.26 13.80 14.76
CA ALA A 310 22.60 13.88 14.19
C ALA A 310 23.66 13.79 15.30
N VAL A 311 24.76 13.12 15.01
CA VAL A 311 25.92 13.05 15.92
C VAL A 311 27.05 13.87 15.32
N THR A 312 27.57 14.81 16.09
CA THR A 312 28.67 15.68 15.67
C THR A 312 29.93 15.33 16.47
N CYS A 313 30.98 14.93 15.76
CA CYS A 313 32.29 14.67 16.35
C CYS A 313 33.17 15.93 16.26
N SER A 314 33.75 16.30 17.40
CA SER A 314 34.77 17.34 17.52
C SER A 314 35.93 16.81 18.37
N TRP A 315 37.16 17.16 17.98
CA TRP A 315 38.40 16.60 18.52
C TRP A 315 39.37 17.67 19.00
#